data_AF-A0AA88HZ70-F1
#
_entry.id   AF-A0AA88HZ70-F1
#
_cell.length_a   1.000
_cell.length_b   1.000
_cell.length_c   1.000
_cell.angle_alpha   90.00
_cell.angle_beta   90.00
_cell.angle_gamma   90.00
#
_symmetry.space_group_name_H-M   'P 1'
#
loop_
_entity.id
_entity.type
_entity.pdbx_description
1 polymer ?
#
loop_
_entity_poly.entity_id
_entity_poly.type
_entity_poly.pdbx_seq_one_letter_code
_entity_poly.pdbx_strand_id
1 'polypeptide(L)'
;MCVQGRCKDNVRITSDIRTLRLKTLLNIDSFKAIETEAAESVASCLSKEREKEILENRQYVKALLKTTALLGRQGLAFHGHDEGESSANQGNFVETVHLLTEINPDLMKNSRKAYGHYMSHEYQNDYIEVIGACTLISATKNELRKMRDDEYFRVLYGKSKEMAINVGADLSETSALSSAIPVKSKRVQKISGRLRDYLTTTTIGKHNIDSESTTTEDKMRREFYEVLDRVLNEFEERFSVQLPVLEATRCLNPKSKDFMDSDLLLVIATYFDQAGIDTMQLKCQALIARAFVSQLPQKPANALDVFERLGGLKEAYSELLKVALTGVTFLFNKRHAEQRIAHQK
;
A
#
# COMPACT_ATOMS: atom_id res chain seq x y z
N MET A 1 35.04 77.34 -11.92
CA MET A 1 35.65 76.00 -11.70
C MET A 1 34.69 75.14 -10.91
N CYS A 2 34.63 73.86 -11.27
CA CYS A 2 33.45 73.01 -11.23
C CYS A 2 32.91 72.59 -9.86
N VAL A 3 31.60 72.39 -9.87
CA VAL A 3 30.71 71.77 -8.90
C VAL A 3 31.02 70.26 -8.76
N GLN A 4 32.22 69.90 -8.30
CA GLN A 4 32.65 68.47 -8.23
C GLN A 4 32.67 67.87 -6.81
N GLY A 5 32.54 68.68 -5.75
CA GLY A 5 32.56 68.20 -4.35
C GLY A 5 31.24 67.57 -3.88
N ARG A 6 30.09 68.16 -4.24
CA ARG A 6 28.77 67.73 -3.72
C ARG A 6 28.27 66.39 -4.26
N CYS A 7 28.77 65.92 -5.41
CA CYS A 7 28.33 64.65 -5.99
C CYS A 7 28.94 63.42 -5.31
N LYS A 8 30.19 63.49 -4.83
CA LYS A 8 30.87 62.32 -4.22
C LYS A 8 30.32 61.98 -2.82
N ASP A 9 30.05 62.99 -2.02
CA ASP A 9 29.49 62.79 -0.66
C ASP A 9 28.05 62.27 -0.73
N ASN A 10 27.25 62.75 -1.69
CA ASN A 10 25.87 62.28 -1.87
C ASN A 10 25.81 60.83 -2.38
N VAL A 11 26.77 60.39 -3.20
CA VAL A 11 26.90 58.99 -3.64
C VAL A 11 27.31 58.07 -2.47
N ARG A 12 28.17 58.54 -1.56
CA ARG A 12 28.61 57.77 -0.39
C ARG A 12 27.52 57.67 0.68
N ILE A 13 26.80 58.75 0.93
CA ILE A 13 25.64 58.76 1.83
C ILE A 13 24.53 57.84 1.30
N THR A 14 24.26 57.86 -0.01
CA THR A 14 23.26 56.97 -0.63
C THR A 14 23.69 55.51 -0.67
N SER A 15 24.99 55.20 -0.79
CA SER A 15 25.48 53.83 -0.62
C SER A 15 25.30 53.35 0.81
N ASP A 16 25.69 54.14 1.81
CA ASP A 16 25.64 53.76 3.23
C ASP A 16 24.19 53.57 3.72
N ILE A 17 23.25 54.40 3.26
CA ILE A 17 21.82 54.23 3.52
C ILE A 17 21.28 52.93 2.91
N ARG A 18 21.74 52.55 1.70
CA ARG A 18 21.34 51.27 1.07
C ARG A 18 21.88 50.07 1.84
N THR A 19 23.14 50.12 2.29
CA THR A 19 23.74 49.04 3.10
C THR A 19 23.05 48.91 4.47
N LEU A 20 22.73 50.03 5.13
CA LEU A 20 21.96 50.02 6.36
C LEU A 20 20.55 49.45 6.13
N ARG A 21 19.88 49.85 5.05
CA ARG A 21 18.55 49.35 4.71
C ARG A 21 18.55 47.85 4.42
N LEU A 22 19.56 47.35 3.70
CA LEU A 22 19.77 45.92 3.46
C LEU A 22 20.02 45.15 4.77
N LYS A 23 20.88 45.66 5.66
CA LYS A 23 21.09 45.05 6.98
C LYS A 23 19.82 45.03 7.82
N THR A 24 19.03 46.10 7.81
CA THR A 24 17.74 46.13 8.54
C THR A 24 16.71 45.19 7.93
N LEU A 25 16.67 45.06 6.61
CA LEU A 25 15.76 44.11 5.94
C LEU A 25 16.13 42.67 6.26
N LEU A 26 17.40 42.30 6.18
CA LEU A 26 17.89 40.98 6.59
C LEU A 26 17.57 40.68 8.06
N ASN A 27 17.71 41.67 8.95
CA ASN A 27 17.33 41.52 10.35
C ASN A 27 15.81 41.33 10.53
N ILE A 28 14.99 42.10 9.82
CA ILE A 28 13.53 41.98 9.87
C ILE A 28 13.07 40.62 9.34
N ASP A 29 13.69 40.13 8.27
CA ASP A 29 13.36 38.81 7.70
C ASP A 29 13.76 37.68 8.67
N SER A 30 14.92 37.80 9.34
CA SER A 30 15.30 36.87 10.40
C SER A 30 14.38 36.94 11.63
N PHE A 31 13.90 38.13 11.98
CA PHE A 31 12.96 38.32 13.10
C PHE A 31 11.57 37.75 12.78
N LYS A 32 11.09 37.94 11.55
CA LYS A 32 9.84 37.34 11.07
C LYS A 32 9.91 35.81 11.03
N ALA A 33 11.06 35.23 10.67
CA ALA A 33 11.27 33.78 10.72
C ALA A 33 11.14 33.24 12.17
N ILE A 34 11.74 33.95 13.15
CA ILE A 34 11.61 33.62 14.57
C ILE A 34 10.14 33.78 15.05
N GLU A 35 9.42 34.80 14.58
CA GLU A 35 8.03 35.04 14.93
C GLU A 35 7.09 33.96 14.35
N THR A 36 7.39 33.45 13.15
CA THR A 36 6.68 32.29 12.56
C THR A 36 7.00 30.97 13.26
N GLU A 37 8.21 30.79 13.78
CA GLU A 37 8.59 29.63 14.60
C GLU A 37 7.99 29.70 16.01
N ALA A 38 7.85 30.90 16.57
CA ALA A 38 7.20 31.14 17.87
C ALA A 38 5.66 30.93 17.84
N ALA A 39 5.05 30.93 16.66
CA ALA A 39 3.63 30.65 16.46
C ALA A 39 3.33 29.13 16.43
N GLU A 40 4.34 28.28 16.33
CA GLU A 40 4.18 26.83 16.34
C GLU A 40 4.36 26.28 17.75
N SER A 41 3.41 25.44 18.19
CA SER A 41 3.52 24.74 19.47
C SER A 41 4.81 23.90 19.49
N VAL A 42 5.51 23.83 20.62
CA VAL A 42 6.66 22.92 20.80
C VAL A 42 6.30 21.48 20.38
N ALA A 43 5.04 21.07 20.58
CA ALA A 43 4.53 19.77 20.15
C ALA A 43 4.46 19.63 18.61
N SER A 44 4.13 20.69 17.86
CA SER A 44 4.17 20.66 16.38
C SER A 44 5.60 20.59 15.86
N CYS A 45 6.52 21.35 16.46
CA CYS A 45 7.94 21.32 16.09
C CYS A 45 8.55 19.93 16.33
N LEU A 46 8.28 19.31 17.50
CA LEU A 46 8.72 17.95 17.80
C LEU A 46 8.12 16.91 16.85
N SER A 47 6.86 17.04 16.45
CA SER A 47 6.28 16.11 15.46
C SER A 47 6.92 16.24 14.08
N LYS A 48 7.22 17.47 13.64
CA LYS A 48 7.88 17.72 12.35
C LYS A 48 9.30 17.15 12.32
N GLU A 49 10.06 17.34 13.40
CA GLU A 49 11.43 16.79 13.48
C GLU A 49 11.42 15.25 13.47
N ARG A 50 10.47 14.63 14.18
CA ARG A 50 10.29 13.18 14.16
C ARG A 50 9.92 12.66 12.77
N GLU A 51 9.04 13.34 12.05
CA GLU A 51 8.67 12.97 10.68
C GLU A 51 9.87 13.04 9.73
N LYS A 52 10.71 14.07 9.90
CA LYS A 52 11.95 14.22 9.15
C LYS A 52 12.94 13.08 9.45
N GLU A 53 13.13 12.72 10.72
CA GLU A 53 13.96 11.58 11.13
C GLU A 53 13.46 10.26 10.54
N ILE A 54 12.13 10.02 10.55
CA ILE A 54 11.53 8.82 9.93
C ILE A 54 11.79 8.79 8.42
N LEU A 55 11.70 9.94 7.75
CA LEU A 55 11.97 10.05 6.32
C LEU A 55 13.44 9.74 6.00
N GLU A 56 14.37 10.30 6.77
CA GLU A 56 15.81 10.03 6.66
C GLU A 56 16.11 8.54 6.87
N ASN A 57 15.54 7.91 7.91
CA ASN A 57 15.67 6.47 8.18
C ASN A 57 15.18 5.61 7.00
N ARG A 58 14.04 5.97 6.40
CA ARG A 58 13.51 5.26 5.23
C ARG A 58 14.42 5.39 4.02
N GLN A 59 14.99 6.57 3.79
CA GLN A 59 15.95 6.78 2.71
C GLN A 59 17.22 5.96 2.93
N TYR A 60 17.69 5.86 4.17
CA TYR A 60 18.83 5.03 4.53
C TYR A 60 18.59 3.55 4.25
N VAL A 61 17.50 2.95 4.77
CA VAL A 61 17.17 1.54 4.50
C VAL A 61 16.98 1.29 3.00
N LYS A 62 16.40 2.24 2.28
CA LYS A 62 16.27 2.15 0.81
C LYS A 62 17.65 2.13 0.12
N ALA A 63 18.63 2.86 0.62
CA ALA A 63 19.99 2.82 0.11
C ALA A 63 20.64 1.45 0.37
N LEU A 64 20.50 0.90 1.58
CA LEU A 64 21.00 -0.44 1.91
C LEU A 64 20.43 -1.51 0.99
N LEU A 65 19.10 -1.55 0.82
CA LEU A 65 18.43 -2.48 -0.08
C LEU A 65 18.91 -2.33 -1.54
N LYS A 66 19.16 -1.10 -2.00
CA LYS A 66 19.70 -0.86 -3.34
C LYS A 66 21.14 -1.37 -3.49
N THR A 67 21.97 -1.18 -2.48
CA THR A 67 23.33 -1.74 -2.45
C THR A 67 23.26 -3.26 -2.50
N THR A 68 22.40 -3.87 -1.69
CA THR A 68 22.22 -5.33 -1.69
C THR A 68 21.78 -5.82 -3.07
N ALA A 69 20.80 -5.14 -3.69
CA ALA A 69 20.32 -5.46 -5.03
C ALA A 69 21.37 -5.23 -6.13
N LEU A 70 22.32 -4.31 -5.94
CA LEU A 70 23.41 -4.06 -6.88
C LEU A 70 24.42 -5.22 -6.82
N LEU A 71 24.91 -5.53 -5.62
CA LEU A 71 25.90 -6.61 -5.42
C LEU A 71 25.34 -7.96 -5.85
N GLY A 72 24.08 -8.25 -5.48
CA GLY A 72 23.42 -9.49 -5.87
C GLY A 72 23.27 -9.64 -7.39
N ARG A 73 22.96 -8.55 -8.10
CA ARG A 73 22.83 -8.57 -9.58
C ARG A 73 24.17 -8.71 -10.29
N GLN A 74 25.23 -8.17 -9.70
CA GLN A 74 26.59 -8.26 -10.24
C GLN A 74 27.29 -9.57 -9.85
N GLY A 75 26.70 -10.36 -8.94
CA GLY A 75 27.32 -11.58 -8.43
C GLY A 75 28.55 -11.31 -7.56
N LEU A 76 28.60 -10.14 -6.91
CA LEU A 76 29.71 -9.77 -6.03
C LEU A 76 29.49 -10.33 -4.62
N ALA A 77 30.59 -10.69 -3.96
CA ALA A 77 30.55 -11.02 -2.54
C ALA A 77 30.11 -9.79 -1.73
N PHE A 78 29.24 -9.98 -0.74
CA PHE A 78 28.74 -8.91 0.11
C PHE A 78 29.73 -8.60 1.23
N HIS A 79 30.24 -9.67 1.84
CA HIS A 79 31.03 -9.65 3.07
C HIS A 79 32.53 -9.54 2.82
N GLY A 80 33.21 -8.82 3.73
CA GLY A 80 34.66 -8.82 3.84
C GLY A 80 35.17 -9.99 4.69
N HIS A 81 36.47 -10.29 4.60
CA HIS A 81 37.10 -11.21 5.56
C HIS A 81 37.20 -10.58 6.96
N ASP A 82 37.38 -9.26 7.02
CA ASP A 82 37.38 -8.45 8.21
C ASP A 82 36.63 -7.14 7.93
N GLU A 83 35.47 -6.95 8.59
CA GLU A 83 34.67 -5.72 8.48
C GLU A 83 35.01 -4.70 9.60
N GLY A 84 36.06 -4.96 10.38
CA GLY A 84 36.53 -4.08 11.45
C GLY A 84 37.03 -2.72 10.94
N GLU A 85 37.00 -1.71 11.80
CA GLU A 85 37.36 -0.32 11.45
C GLU A 85 38.83 -0.13 11.08
N SER A 86 39.70 -1.05 11.48
CA SER A 86 41.12 -1.10 11.09
C SER A 86 41.38 -1.87 9.81
N SER A 87 40.36 -2.47 9.20
CA SER A 87 40.50 -3.23 7.95
C SER A 87 40.70 -2.28 6.77
N ALA A 88 41.61 -2.64 5.88
CA ALA A 88 41.84 -1.90 4.63
C ALA A 88 40.71 -2.12 3.59
N ASN A 89 39.89 -3.15 3.78
CA ASN A 89 38.75 -3.46 2.94
C ASN A 89 37.68 -4.14 3.80
N GLN A 90 36.63 -3.40 4.15
CA GLN A 90 35.56 -3.89 5.01
C GLN A 90 34.53 -4.75 4.27
N GLY A 91 34.76 -5.08 3.00
CA GLY A 91 33.84 -5.82 2.15
C GLY A 91 32.98 -4.92 1.27
N ASN A 92 32.52 -5.45 0.14
CA ASN A 92 31.88 -4.64 -0.90
C ASN A 92 30.60 -3.95 -0.42
N PHE A 93 29.84 -4.57 0.50
CA PHE A 93 28.62 -3.96 1.02
C PHE A 93 28.92 -2.71 1.85
N VAL A 94 29.80 -2.82 2.84
CA VAL A 94 30.20 -1.73 3.74
C VAL A 94 30.87 -0.61 2.95
N GLU A 95 31.79 -0.94 2.05
CA GLU A 95 32.48 0.04 1.20
C GLU A 95 31.53 0.78 0.25
N THR A 96 30.57 0.08 -0.36
CA THR A 96 29.59 0.74 -1.24
C THR A 96 28.69 1.68 -0.45
N VAL A 97 28.30 1.31 0.78
CA VAL A 97 27.54 2.19 1.66
C VAL A 97 28.37 3.39 2.08
N HIS A 98 29.67 3.22 2.38
CA HIS A 98 30.58 4.34 2.62
C HIS A 98 30.67 5.28 1.42
N LEU A 99 30.82 4.77 0.20
CA LEU A 99 30.79 5.59 -1.00
C LEU A 99 29.47 6.38 -1.13
N LEU A 100 28.33 5.75 -0.85
CA LEU A 100 27.03 6.44 -0.87
C LEU A 100 26.93 7.56 0.18
N THR A 101 27.62 7.42 1.32
CA THR A 101 27.72 8.47 2.35
C THR A 101 28.53 9.65 1.88
N GLU A 102 29.61 9.42 1.13
CA GLU A 102 30.48 10.48 0.64
C GLU A 102 29.77 11.31 -0.42
N ILE A 103 28.98 10.65 -1.28
CA ILE A 103 28.20 11.32 -2.33
C ILE A 103 27.05 12.13 -1.71
N ASN A 104 26.37 11.58 -0.70
CA ASN A 104 25.25 12.24 -0.03
C ASN A 104 25.48 12.27 1.49
N PRO A 105 26.21 13.27 2.01
CA PRO A 105 26.52 13.36 3.44
C PRO A 105 25.26 13.50 4.31
N ASP A 106 24.21 14.11 3.76
CA ASP A 106 22.90 14.24 4.43
C ASP A 106 22.18 12.91 4.60
N LEU A 107 22.44 11.92 3.72
CA LEU A 107 21.88 10.57 3.86
C LEU A 107 22.39 9.90 5.15
N MET A 108 23.51 10.38 5.71
CA MET A 108 24.37 9.65 6.63
C MET A 108 24.95 10.54 7.74
N LYS A 109 24.13 11.42 8.33
CA LYS A 109 24.55 12.25 9.48
C LYS A 109 24.99 11.43 10.71
N ASN A 110 24.51 10.17 10.86
CA ASN A 110 24.69 9.34 12.06
C ASN A 110 25.01 7.85 11.81
N SER A 111 25.50 7.49 10.61
CA SER A 111 25.64 6.11 10.11
C SER A 111 26.22 5.08 11.09
N ARG A 112 27.37 5.36 11.71
CA ARG A 112 28.08 4.39 12.57
C ARG A 112 27.56 4.31 14.01
N LYS A 113 27.18 5.45 14.62
CA LYS A 113 26.72 5.48 16.02
C LYS A 113 25.26 5.09 16.19
N ALA A 114 24.40 5.37 15.21
CA ALA A 114 22.97 5.07 15.30
C ALA A 114 22.57 3.82 14.49
N TYR A 115 23.30 3.48 13.42
CA TYR A 115 22.89 2.44 12.48
C TYR A 115 23.90 1.31 12.24
N GLY A 116 24.98 1.23 13.03
CA GLY A 116 26.00 0.16 12.89
C GLY A 116 25.41 -1.25 12.86
N HIS A 117 24.30 -1.48 13.57
CA HIS A 117 23.58 -2.76 13.55
C HIS A 117 22.99 -3.11 12.17
N TYR A 118 22.48 -2.14 11.40
CA TYR A 118 21.87 -2.37 10.08
C TYR A 118 22.89 -2.80 9.00
N MET A 119 24.18 -2.63 9.27
CA MET A 119 25.26 -3.06 8.38
C MET A 119 25.77 -4.47 8.71
N SER A 120 25.33 -5.07 9.80
CA SER A 120 25.80 -6.39 10.22
C SER A 120 25.36 -7.51 9.28
N HIS A 121 26.11 -8.61 9.31
CA HIS A 121 25.83 -9.82 8.53
C HIS A 121 24.39 -10.33 8.62
N GLU A 122 23.77 -10.24 9.81
CA GLU A 122 22.38 -10.67 10.02
C GLU A 122 21.41 -9.84 9.17
N TYR A 123 21.52 -8.50 9.24
CA TYR A 123 20.68 -7.62 8.43
C TYR A 123 21.00 -7.70 6.94
N GLN A 124 22.26 -7.93 6.56
CA GLN A 124 22.64 -8.18 5.16
C GLN A 124 21.90 -9.40 4.60
N ASN A 125 21.80 -10.49 5.37
CA ASN A 125 21.03 -11.67 5.00
C ASN A 125 19.52 -11.36 4.89
N ASP A 126 18.95 -10.63 5.86
CA ASP A 126 17.55 -10.20 5.80
C ASP A 126 17.26 -9.38 4.53
N TYR A 127 18.18 -8.49 4.13
CA TYR A 127 18.04 -7.72 2.89
C TYR A 127 18.04 -8.62 1.66
N ILE A 128 18.90 -9.64 1.63
CA ILE A 128 18.95 -10.61 0.54
C ILE A 128 17.62 -11.36 0.44
N GLU A 129 17.07 -11.81 1.57
CA GLU A 129 15.78 -12.51 1.61
C GLU A 129 14.63 -11.63 1.12
N VAL A 130 14.55 -10.39 1.62
CA VAL A 130 13.51 -9.42 1.22
C VAL A 130 13.58 -9.13 -0.27
N ILE A 131 14.78 -8.87 -0.80
CA ILE A 131 14.98 -8.59 -2.23
C ILE A 131 14.65 -9.82 -3.07
N GLY A 132 15.04 -11.01 -2.62
CA GLY A 132 14.70 -12.29 -3.26
C GLY A 132 13.19 -12.46 -3.36
N ALA A 133 12.47 -12.28 -2.25
CA ALA A 133 11.01 -12.35 -2.22
C ALA A 133 10.35 -11.32 -3.15
N CYS A 134 10.79 -10.06 -3.10
CA CYS A 134 10.26 -9.01 -3.99
C CYS A 134 10.52 -9.31 -5.47
N THR A 135 11.69 -9.86 -5.79
CA THR A 135 12.06 -10.25 -7.17
C THR A 135 11.20 -11.40 -7.66
N LEU A 136 10.97 -12.42 -6.82
CA LEU A 136 10.08 -13.54 -7.13
C LEU A 136 8.65 -13.07 -7.37
N ILE A 137 8.10 -12.23 -6.48
CA ILE A 137 6.74 -11.68 -6.63
C ILE A 137 6.63 -10.92 -7.96
N SER A 138 7.62 -10.09 -8.27
CA SER A 138 7.64 -9.30 -9.51
C SER A 138 7.75 -10.18 -10.75
N ALA A 139 8.58 -11.23 -10.70
CA ALA A 139 8.74 -12.21 -11.77
C ALA A 139 7.44 -13.00 -12.00
N THR A 140 6.84 -13.55 -10.93
CA THR A 140 5.55 -14.26 -11.00
C THR A 140 4.47 -13.34 -11.57
N LYS A 141 4.39 -12.09 -11.13
CA LYS A 141 3.43 -11.11 -11.67
C LYS A 141 3.63 -10.87 -13.17
N ASN A 142 4.88 -10.76 -13.61
CA ASN A 142 5.20 -10.59 -15.03
C ASN A 142 4.83 -11.84 -15.85
N GLU A 143 5.08 -13.04 -15.34
CA GLU A 143 4.68 -14.29 -16.01
C GLU A 143 3.15 -14.43 -16.08
N LEU A 144 2.44 -14.16 -14.99
CA LEU A 144 0.97 -14.13 -14.97
C LEU A 144 0.40 -13.17 -16.02
N ARG A 145 1.04 -12.01 -16.21
CA ARG A 145 0.65 -11.03 -17.25
C ARG A 145 0.93 -11.55 -18.66
N LYS A 146 2.05 -12.25 -18.88
CA LYS A 146 2.37 -12.87 -20.18
C LYS A 146 1.40 -13.99 -20.56
N MET A 147 0.83 -14.70 -19.57
CA MET A 147 -0.17 -15.74 -19.82
C MET A 147 -1.49 -15.20 -20.37
N ARG A 148 -1.75 -13.89 -20.23
CA ARG A 148 -2.89 -13.21 -20.86
C ARG A 148 -2.60 -12.90 -22.33
N ASP A 149 -2.29 -13.94 -23.08
CA ASP A 149 -2.02 -13.90 -24.51
C ASP A 149 -2.82 -15.00 -25.23
N ASP A 150 -3.41 -14.64 -26.36
CA ASP A 150 -4.29 -15.53 -27.13
C ASP A 150 -3.51 -16.68 -27.76
N GLU A 151 -2.23 -16.49 -28.09
CA GLU A 151 -1.37 -17.58 -28.54
C GLU A 151 -1.06 -18.56 -27.40
N TYR A 152 -0.67 -18.05 -26.24
CA TYR A 152 -0.44 -18.86 -25.04
C TYR A 152 -1.68 -19.69 -24.66
N PHE A 153 -2.87 -19.07 -24.65
CA PHE A 153 -4.12 -19.76 -24.37
C PHE A 153 -4.40 -20.89 -25.37
N ARG A 154 -4.23 -20.66 -26.68
CA ARG A 154 -4.46 -21.69 -27.71
C ARG A 154 -3.54 -22.89 -27.52
N VAL A 155 -2.26 -22.67 -27.22
CA VAL A 155 -1.30 -23.75 -26.94
C VAL A 155 -1.72 -24.54 -25.69
N LEU A 156 -2.13 -23.85 -24.62
CA LEU A 156 -2.60 -24.48 -23.39
C LEU A 156 -3.89 -25.28 -23.59
N TYR A 157 -4.84 -24.73 -24.35
CA TYR A 157 -6.10 -25.38 -24.66
C TYR A 157 -5.88 -26.64 -25.52
N GLY A 158 -4.98 -26.57 -26.51
CA GLY A 158 -4.58 -27.73 -27.32
C GLY A 158 -4.00 -28.86 -26.47
N LYS A 159 -3.07 -28.56 -25.56
CA LYS A 159 -2.49 -29.54 -24.62
C LYS A 159 -3.55 -30.12 -23.67
N SER A 160 -4.45 -29.28 -23.16
CA SER A 160 -5.55 -29.71 -22.29
C SER A 160 -6.50 -30.67 -23.02
N LYS A 161 -6.80 -30.39 -24.29
CA LYS A 161 -7.63 -31.25 -25.15
C LYS A 161 -6.96 -32.60 -25.41
N GLU A 162 -5.67 -32.61 -25.72
CA GLU A 162 -4.89 -33.85 -25.89
C GLU A 162 -4.87 -34.69 -24.61
N MET A 163 -4.66 -34.05 -23.44
CA MET A 163 -4.68 -34.73 -22.14
C MET A 163 -6.06 -35.30 -21.82
N ALA A 164 -7.14 -34.59 -22.14
CA ALA A 164 -8.51 -35.07 -21.94
C ALA A 164 -8.80 -36.31 -22.81
N ILE A 165 -8.36 -36.31 -24.07
CA ILE A 165 -8.47 -37.46 -24.98
C ILE A 165 -7.70 -38.67 -24.43
N ASN A 166 -6.48 -38.45 -23.92
CA ASN A 166 -5.65 -39.52 -23.35
C ASN A 166 -6.25 -40.18 -22.10
N VAL A 167 -7.11 -39.47 -21.35
CA VAL A 167 -7.83 -39.98 -20.18
C VAL A 167 -9.17 -40.62 -20.57
N GLY A 168 -9.54 -40.59 -21.85
CA GLY A 168 -10.79 -41.17 -22.36
C GLY A 168 -12.01 -40.24 -22.24
N ALA A 169 -11.80 -38.94 -22.00
CA ALA A 169 -12.87 -37.95 -22.10
C ALA A 169 -13.05 -37.59 -23.59
N ASP A 170 -14.05 -38.19 -24.23
CA ASP A 170 -14.34 -37.92 -25.63
C ASP A 170 -14.95 -36.50 -25.78
N LEU A 171 -14.11 -35.55 -26.23
CA LEU A 171 -14.51 -34.15 -26.47
C LEU A 171 -15.27 -33.97 -27.80
N SER A 172 -15.60 -35.05 -28.52
CA SER A 172 -16.41 -35.05 -29.74
C SER A 172 -17.92 -34.97 -29.49
N GLU A 173 -18.42 -35.20 -28.27
CA GLU A 173 -19.86 -35.27 -28.01
C GLU A 173 -20.41 -34.09 -27.21
N THR A 174 -20.34 -32.87 -27.75
CA THR A 174 -21.27 -31.80 -27.31
C THR A 174 -22.55 -31.74 -28.15
N SER A 175 -22.80 -32.70 -29.04
CA SER A 175 -24.09 -32.84 -29.73
C SER A 175 -24.94 -34.04 -29.27
N ALA A 176 -24.37 -35.02 -28.56
CA ALA A 176 -25.10 -36.26 -28.21
C ALA A 176 -25.39 -36.44 -26.70
N LEU A 177 -24.65 -35.79 -25.79
CA LEU A 177 -24.83 -35.95 -24.34
C LEU A 177 -25.80 -34.93 -23.72
N SER A 178 -26.96 -34.74 -24.36
CA SER A 178 -28.12 -34.04 -23.77
C SER A 178 -29.31 -34.98 -23.49
N SER A 179 -29.11 -36.29 -23.65
CA SER A 179 -30.19 -37.30 -23.56
C SER A 179 -30.32 -38.01 -22.21
N ALA A 180 -29.44 -37.75 -21.22
CA ALA A 180 -29.49 -38.43 -19.92
C ALA A 180 -30.05 -37.59 -18.76
N ILE A 181 -30.40 -36.32 -18.98
CA ILE A 181 -31.19 -35.51 -18.04
C ILE A 181 -32.30 -34.87 -18.86
N PRO A 182 -33.61 -35.03 -18.52
CA PRO A 182 -34.67 -34.36 -19.24
C PRO A 182 -34.63 -32.86 -18.92
N VAL A 183 -33.73 -32.13 -19.59
CA VAL A 183 -33.80 -30.68 -19.70
C VAL A 183 -35.02 -30.42 -20.58
N LYS A 184 -36.15 -30.12 -19.94
CA LYS A 184 -37.36 -29.66 -20.63
C LYS A 184 -36.93 -28.60 -21.64
N SER A 185 -37.15 -28.86 -22.93
CA SER A 185 -36.91 -27.85 -23.97
C SER A 185 -37.65 -26.58 -23.57
N LYS A 186 -36.93 -25.44 -23.60
CA LYS A 186 -37.56 -24.16 -23.33
C LYS A 186 -38.67 -24.01 -24.37
N ARG A 187 -39.91 -23.97 -23.91
CA ARG A 187 -41.12 -23.99 -24.75
C ARG A 187 -40.97 -22.96 -25.86
N VAL A 188 -40.90 -23.39 -27.11
CA VAL A 188 -40.89 -22.48 -28.26
C VAL A 188 -42.19 -21.69 -28.21
N GLN A 189 -42.12 -20.37 -28.04
CA GLN A 189 -43.30 -19.53 -28.11
C GLN A 189 -43.82 -19.54 -29.55
N LYS A 190 -44.90 -20.29 -29.79
CA LYS A 190 -45.71 -20.10 -31.00
C LYS A 190 -46.50 -18.81 -30.83
N ILE A 191 -46.08 -17.77 -31.53
CA ILE A 191 -46.89 -16.55 -31.68
C ILE A 191 -48.14 -16.95 -32.48
N SER A 192 -49.31 -16.55 -31.98
CA SER A 192 -50.58 -16.88 -32.62
C SER A 192 -50.60 -16.35 -34.06
N GLY A 193 -51.00 -17.18 -35.02
CA GLY A 193 -51.04 -16.79 -36.44
C GLY A 193 -51.99 -15.63 -36.72
N ARG A 194 -52.92 -15.32 -35.80
CA ARG A 194 -53.89 -14.23 -35.89
C ARG A 194 -53.34 -12.86 -35.46
N LEU A 195 -52.16 -12.81 -34.84
CA LEU A 195 -51.58 -11.59 -34.27
C LEU A 195 -50.30 -11.13 -34.98
N ARG A 196 -49.99 -11.67 -36.17
CA ARG A 196 -48.79 -11.27 -36.93
C ARG A 196 -48.87 -9.85 -37.48
N ASP A 197 -50.07 -9.36 -37.77
CA ASP A 197 -50.27 -8.05 -38.42
C ASP A 197 -50.48 -6.90 -37.43
N TYR A 198 -50.52 -7.19 -36.13
CA TYR A 198 -50.51 -6.16 -35.10
C TYR A 198 -49.07 -5.90 -34.68
N LEU A 199 -48.58 -4.69 -35.00
CA LEU A 199 -47.28 -4.19 -34.58
C LEU A 199 -47.21 -4.13 -33.05
N THR A 200 -46.69 -5.18 -32.43
CA THR A 200 -46.28 -5.17 -31.02
C THR A 200 -44.79 -4.82 -31.00
N THR A 201 -44.49 -3.55 -30.72
CA THR A 201 -43.13 -3.13 -30.43
C THR A 201 -42.68 -3.87 -29.16
N THR A 202 -41.59 -4.60 -29.31
CA THR A 202 -40.87 -5.41 -28.32
C THR A 202 -41.07 -5.02 -26.85
N THR A 203 -41.20 -6.02 -25.98
CA THR A 203 -40.99 -5.82 -24.54
C THR A 203 -39.57 -5.31 -24.31
N ILE A 204 -39.48 -4.10 -23.76
CA ILE A 204 -38.24 -3.53 -23.23
C ILE A 204 -37.74 -4.48 -22.13
N GLY A 205 -36.51 -4.98 -22.26
CA GLY A 205 -35.79 -5.59 -21.13
C GLY A 205 -35.28 -7.02 -21.29
N LYS A 206 -35.39 -7.65 -22.47
CA LYS A 206 -34.64 -8.90 -22.73
C LYS A 206 -33.64 -8.70 -23.86
N HIS A 207 -32.43 -8.29 -23.48
CA HIS A 207 -31.26 -8.37 -24.35
C HIS A 207 -30.99 -9.86 -24.59
N ASN A 208 -31.52 -10.39 -25.69
CA ASN A 208 -31.29 -11.74 -26.16
C ASN A 208 -29.88 -11.77 -26.76
N ILE A 209 -28.85 -11.86 -25.91
CA ILE A 209 -27.50 -12.20 -26.35
C ILE A 209 -27.47 -13.72 -26.47
N ASP A 210 -28.07 -14.25 -27.52
CA ASP A 210 -27.97 -15.66 -27.90
C ASP A 210 -27.98 -15.72 -29.42
N SER A 211 -26.81 -15.59 -30.09
CA SER A 211 -26.54 -16.17 -31.43
C SER A 211 -25.26 -15.63 -32.10
N GLU A 212 -24.10 -15.91 -31.52
CA GLU A 212 -22.92 -16.25 -32.33
C GLU A 212 -22.27 -17.41 -31.58
N SER A 213 -21.97 -18.50 -32.29
CA SER A 213 -21.51 -19.76 -31.73
C SER A 213 -20.19 -19.58 -30.98
N THR A 214 -20.25 -19.16 -29.72
CA THR A 214 -19.07 -19.17 -28.85
C THR A 214 -18.67 -20.63 -28.72
N THR A 215 -17.59 -20.98 -29.42
CA THR A 215 -17.00 -22.30 -29.36
C THR A 215 -16.75 -22.65 -27.89
N THR A 216 -16.72 -23.93 -27.55
CA THR A 216 -16.33 -24.36 -26.19
C THR A 216 -14.99 -23.74 -25.78
N GLU A 217 -14.09 -23.54 -26.75
CA GLU A 217 -12.84 -22.79 -26.63
C GLU A 217 -13.05 -21.32 -26.20
N ASP A 218 -13.98 -20.57 -26.82
CA ASP A 218 -14.27 -19.19 -26.44
C ASP A 218 -14.83 -19.03 -25.03
N LYS A 219 -15.61 -20.02 -24.56
CA LYS A 219 -16.10 -20.05 -23.17
C LYS A 219 -14.95 -20.28 -22.19
N MET A 220 -14.12 -21.29 -22.46
CA MET A 220 -12.95 -21.62 -21.64
C MET A 220 -11.93 -20.49 -21.61
N ARG A 221 -11.79 -19.74 -22.71
CA ARG A 221 -10.94 -18.55 -22.78
C ARG A 221 -11.40 -17.44 -21.85
N ARG A 222 -12.70 -17.14 -21.85
CA ARG A 222 -13.28 -16.14 -20.94
C ARG A 222 -13.07 -16.54 -19.48
N GLU A 223 -13.34 -17.79 -19.13
CA GLU A 223 -13.13 -18.29 -17.77
C GLU A 223 -11.66 -18.23 -17.35
N PHE A 224 -10.74 -18.60 -18.24
CA PHE A 224 -9.29 -18.52 -17.98
C PHE A 224 -8.83 -17.09 -17.72
N TYR A 225 -9.24 -16.13 -18.56
CA TYR A 225 -8.89 -14.72 -18.37
C TYR A 225 -9.54 -14.12 -17.13
N GLU A 226 -10.78 -14.47 -16.81
CA GLU A 226 -11.39 -14.05 -15.56
C GLU A 226 -10.62 -14.55 -14.33
N VAL A 227 -10.13 -15.79 -14.35
CA VAL A 227 -9.31 -16.34 -13.27
C VAL A 227 -7.96 -15.63 -13.19
N LEU A 228 -7.28 -15.44 -14.32
CA LEU A 228 -6.01 -14.71 -14.36
C LEU A 228 -6.15 -13.28 -13.85
N ASP A 229 -7.17 -12.55 -14.31
CA ASP A 229 -7.42 -11.17 -13.93
C ASP A 229 -7.75 -11.07 -12.43
N ARG A 230 -8.53 -12.01 -11.88
CA ARG A 230 -8.76 -12.10 -10.42
C ARG A 230 -7.46 -12.34 -9.65
N VAL A 231 -6.65 -13.32 -10.07
CA VAL A 231 -5.37 -13.62 -9.39
C VAL A 231 -4.41 -12.44 -9.48
N LEU A 232 -4.32 -11.77 -10.63
CA LEU A 232 -3.49 -10.58 -10.80
C LEU A 232 -3.97 -9.43 -9.90
N ASN A 233 -5.28 -9.22 -9.79
CA ASN A 233 -5.83 -8.19 -8.90
C ASN A 233 -5.52 -8.50 -7.43
N GLU A 234 -5.69 -9.74 -6.98
CA GLU A 234 -5.32 -10.17 -5.62
C GLU A 234 -3.82 -9.98 -5.33
N PHE A 235 -2.94 -10.26 -6.31
CA PHE A 235 -1.51 -9.98 -6.18
C PHE A 235 -1.22 -8.48 -6.08
N GLU A 236 -1.94 -7.64 -6.83
CA GLU A 236 -1.82 -6.19 -6.78
C GLU A 236 -2.29 -5.62 -5.44
N GLU A 237 -3.43 -6.08 -4.94
CA GLU A 237 -3.95 -5.69 -3.63
C GLU A 237 -3.05 -6.18 -2.49
N ARG A 238 -2.50 -7.40 -2.58
CA ARG A 238 -1.68 -7.99 -1.53
C ARG A 238 -0.28 -7.37 -1.43
N PHE A 239 0.32 -6.98 -2.55
CA PHE A 239 1.70 -6.49 -2.60
C PHE A 239 1.81 -5.00 -3.01
N SER A 240 0.71 -4.24 -2.90
CA SER A 240 0.71 -2.78 -3.08
C SER A 240 1.50 -2.06 -1.98
N VAL A 241 2.18 -0.98 -2.37
CA VAL A 241 3.05 -0.15 -1.54
C VAL A 241 2.27 0.72 -0.54
N GLN A 242 0.97 0.92 -0.76
CA GLN A 242 0.11 1.76 0.09
C GLN A 242 -1.24 1.07 0.26
N LEU A 243 -1.39 0.33 1.36
CA LEU A 243 -2.71 -0.10 1.82
C LEU A 243 -3.28 1.04 2.67
N PRO A 244 -4.37 1.70 2.23
CA PRO A 244 -5.04 2.74 3.02
C PRO A 244 -5.42 2.25 4.44
N VAL A 245 -5.62 0.95 4.60
CA VAL A 245 -5.84 0.26 5.88
C VAL A 245 -4.65 0.41 6.82
N LEU A 246 -3.43 0.19 6.31
CA LEU A 246 -2.19 0.30 7.08
C LEU A 246 -1.98 1.74 7.53
N GLU A 247 -2.30 2.69 6.65
CA GLU A 247 -2.34 4.10 6.99
C GLU A 247 -3.38 4.40 8.06
N ALA A 248 -4.58 3.85 7.92
CA ALA A 248 -5.69 4.02 8.86
C ALA A 248 -5.43 3.41 10.24
N THR A 249 -4.56 2.39 10.37
CA THR A 249 -4.21 1.80 11.69
C THR A 249 -3.63 2.81 12.69
N ARG A 250 -3.18 3.99 12.23
CA ARG A 250 -2.81 5.10 13.11
C ARG A 250 -3.91 5.46 14.11
N CYS A 251 -5.19 5.24 13.77
CA CYS A 251 -6.32 5.56 14.62
C CYS A 251 -6.41 4.64 15.85
N LEU A 252 -5.73 3.50 15.84
CA LEU A 252 -5.71 2.55 16.96
C LEU A 252 -4.61 2.88 17.99
N ASN A 253 -3.71 3.81 17.69
CA ASN A 253 -2.61 4.18 18.58
C ASN A 253 -3.02 5.33 19.53
N PRO A 254 -3.06 5.12 20.86
CA PRO A 254 -3.49 6.14 21.82
C PRO A 254 -2.54 7.35 21.94
N LYS A 255 -1.32 7.25 21.39
CA LYS A 255 -0.36 8.36 21.32
C LYS A 255 -0.49 9.19 20.04
N SER A 256 -1.27 8.72 19.05
CA SER A 256 -1.50 9.42 17.80
C SER A 256 -2.45 10.61 18.00
N LYS A 257 -2.29 11.65 17.18
CA LYS A 257 -3.24 12.78 17.12
C LYS A 257 -4.60 12.35 16.56
N ASP A 258 -4.59 11.31 15.72
CA ASP A 258 -5.77 10.78 15.01
C ASP A 258 -6.41 9.59 15.74
N PHE A 259 -6.19 9.47 17.05
CA PHE A 259 -6.71 8.35 17.84
C PHE A 259 -8.25 8.31 17.84
N MET A 260 -8.82 7.17 17.46
CA MET A 260 -10.26 6.92 17.32
C MET A 260 -10.96 7.90 16.36
N ASP A 261 -10.27 8.30 15.28
CA ASP A 261 -10.90 9.07 14.21
C ASP A 261 -11.92 8.22 13.43
N SER A 262 -13.08 8.81 13.19
CA SER A 262 -14.25 8.19 12.55
C SER A 262 -13.93 7.76 11.12
N ASP A 263 -13.23 8.62 10.37
CA ASP A 263 -13.03 8.41 8.94
C ASP A 263 -11.96 7.35 8.68
N LEU A 264 -10.91 7.30 9.50
CA LEU A 264 -9.90 6.24 9.44
C LEU A 264 -10.43 4.88 9.90
N LEU A 265 -11.26 4.86 10.95
CA LEU A 265 -11.93 3.62 11.37
C LEU A 265 -12.88 3.10 10.29
N LEU A 266 -13.52 4.00 9.54
CA LEU A 266 -14.35 3.62 8.41
C LEU A 266 -13.52 2.99 7.28
N VAL A 267 -12.31 3.49 6.99
CA VAL A 267 -11.40 2.86 6.00
C VAL A 267 -11.02 1.44 6.41
N ILE A 268 -10.82 1.18 7.70
CA ILE A 268 -10.57 -0.18 8.20
C ILE A 268 -11.85 -1.03 8.07
N ALA A 269 -13.01 -0.48 8.45
CA ALA A 269 -14.28 -1.20 8.39
C ALA A 269 -14.70 -1.56 6.96
N THR A 270 -14.57 -0.63 6.00
CA THR A 270 -14.91 -0.85 4.59
C THR A 270 -13.96 -1.82 3.91
N TYR A 271 -12.69 -1.85 4.31
CA TYR A 271 -11.77 -2.88 3.83
C TYR A 271 -12.17 -4.28 4.30
N PHE A 272 -12.79 -4.37 5.48
CA PHE A 272 -13.25 -5.63 6.08
C PHE A 272 -14.77 -5.82 5.98
N ASP A 273 -15.46 -5.14 5.04
CA ASP A 273 -16.94 -5.06 4.90
C ASP A 273 -17.65 -6.41 4.66
N GLN A 274 -16.93 -7.53 4.68
CA GLN A 274 -17.52 -8.87 4.74
C GLN A 274 -18.20 -9.18 6.10
N ALA A 275 -18.11 -8.29 7.10
CA ALA A 275 -18.55 -8.51 8.49
C ALA A 275 -19.87 -7.81 8.89
N GLY A 276 -20.50 -7.00 8.03
CA GLY A 276 -21.78 -6.35 8.36
C GLY A 276 -21.69 -5.37 9.53
N ILE A 277 -20.63 -4.55 9.57
CA ILE A 277 -20.41 -3.55 10.62
C ILE A 277 -21.34 -2.35 10.38
N ASP A 278 -22.14 -1.97 11.38
CA ASP A 278 -22.98 -0.77 11.28
C ASP A 278 -22.09 0.49 11.34
N THR A 279 -21.94 1.13 10.18
CA THR A 279 -21.16 2.36 10.01
C THR A 279 -21.63 3.51 10.89
N MET A 280 -22.92 3.57 11.27
CA MET A 280 -23.44 4.61 12.16
C MET A 280 -23.08 4.32 13.61
N GLN A 281 -23.23 3.06 14.04
CA GLN A 281 -22.88 2.64 15.39
C GLN A 281 -21.37 2.76 15.65
N LEU A 282 -20.53 2.42 14.66
CA LEU A 282 -19.07 2.55 14.75
C LEU A 282 -18.64 4.01 14.98
N LYS A 283 -19.23 4.97 14.26
CA LYS A 283 -18.91 6.40 14.42
C LYS A 283 -19.26 6.91 15.82
N CYS A 284 -20.45 6.55 16.32
CA CYS A 284 -20.88 6.90 17.67
C CYS A 284 -19.98 6.27 18.74
N GLN A 285 -19.65 4.99 18.59
CA GLN A 285 -18.78 4.26 19.51
C GLN A 285 -17.35 4.83 19.52
N ALA A 286 -16.81 5.24 18.38
CA ALA A 286 -15.49 5.87 18.27
C ALA A 286 -15.43 7.20 19.04
N LEU A 287 -16.47 8.05 18.90
CA LEU A 287 -16.56 9.32 19.63
C LEU A 287 -16.66 9.11 21.14
N ILE A 288 -17.50 8.16 21.58
CA ILE A 288 -17.67 7.83 23.00
C ILE A 288 -16.38 7.23 23.56
N ALA A 289 -15.72 6.32 22.84
CA ALA A 289 -14.45 5.73 23.26
C ALA A 289 -13.34 6.79 23.38
N ARG A 290 -13.28 7.74 22.44
CA ARG A 290 -12.32 8.85 22.49
C ARG A 290 -12.56 9.75 23.70
N ALA A 291 -13.81 10.08 24.00
CA ALA A 291 -14.18 10.86 25.18
C ALA A 291 -13.85 10.10 26.48
N PHE A 292 -14.16 8.81 26.53
CA PHE A 292 -13.87 7.94 27.67
C PHE A 292 -12.38 7.85 27.96
N VAL A 293 -11.55 7.64 26.94
CA VAL A 293 -10.08 7.56 27.09
C VAL A 293 -9.48 8.91 27.49
N SER A 294 -10.08 10.03 27.06
CA SER A 294 -9.64 11.39 27.44
C SER A 294 -9.95 11.73 28.90
N GLN A 295 -10.96 11.10 29.49
CA GLN A 295 -11.37 11.30 30.89
C GLN A 295 -10.63 10.40 31.89
N LEU A 296 -9.73 9.52 31.42
CA LEU A 296 -9.01 8.60 32.30
C LEU A 296 -7.88 9.32 33.08
N PRO A 297 -7.73 9.01 34.40
CA PRO A 297 -6.72 9.64 35.25
C PRO A 297 -5.28 9.25 34.92
N GLN A 298 -5.07 8.13 34.21
CA GLN A 298 -3.78 7.74 33.64
C GLN A 298 -3.92 7.51 32.14
N LYS A 299 -3.10 8.21 31.36
CA LYS A 299 -3.09 8.08 29.90
C LYS A 299 -2.51 6.70 29.53
N PRO A 300 -3.24 5.86 28.79
CA PRO A 300 -2.80 4.50 28.48
C PRO A 300 -1.52 4.53 27.63
N ALA A 301 -0.53 3.72 28.01
CA ALA A 301 0.78 3.69 27.35
C ALA A 301 0.72 2.93 26.01
N ASN A 302 -0.13 1.89 25.95
CA ASN A 302 -0.25 0.97 24.83
C ASN A 302 -1.71 0.84 24.39
N ALA A 303 -1.92 0.53 23.10
CA ALA A 303 -3.25 0.28 22.54
C ALA A 303 -3.94 -0.93 23.20
N LEU A 304 -3.15 -1.92 23.65
CA LEU A 304 -3.66 -3.10 24.34
C LEU A 304 -4.39 -2.76 25.65
N ASP A 305 -3.85 -1.84 26.46
CA ASP A 305 -4.45 -1.41 27.72
C ASP A 305 -5.80 -0.72 27.50
N VAL A 306 -5.93 -0.02 26.36
CA VAL A 306 -7.19 0.60 25.95
C VAL A 306 -8.20 -0.46 25.55
N PHE A 307 -7.80 -1.43 24.74
CA PHE A 307 -8.68 -2.48 24.27
C PHE A 307 -9.10 -3.46 25.38
N GLU A 308 -8.26 -3.71 26.38
CA GLU A 308 -8.63 -4.49 27.56
C GLU A 308 -9.70 -3.77 28.40
N ARG A 309 -9.56 -2.45 28.59
CA ARG A 309 -10.52 -1.63 29.32
C ARG A 309 -11.83 -1.43 28.56
N LEU A 310 -11.78 -1.20 27.25
CA LEU A 310 -12.97 -1.18 26.39
C LEU A 310 -13.62 -2.56 26.30
N GLY A 311 -12.82 -3.63 26.36
CA GLY A 311 -13.26 -5.02 26.41
C GLY A 311 -14.01 -5.40 27.69
N GLY A 312 -13.90 -4.60 28.77
CA GLY A 312 -14.74 -4.70 29.96
C GLY A 312 -16.19 -4.25 29.72
N LEU A 313 -16.45 -3.50 28.63
CA LEU A 313 -17.76 -2.97 28.24
C LEU A 313 -18.14 -3.46 26.83
N LYS A 314 -18.19 -4.79 26.65
CA LYS A 314 -18.42 -5.43 25.35
C LYS A 314 -19.71 -4.99 24.65
N GLU A 315 -20.76 -4.66 25.42
CA GLU A 315 -22.05 -4.22 24.89
C GLU A 315 -22.03 -2.77 24.36
N ALA A 316 -21.18 -1.92 24.92
CA ALA A 316 -21.09 -0.51 24.51
C ALA A 316 -20.23 -0.30 23.26
N TYR A 317 -19.23 -1.17 23.04
CA TYR A 317 -18.20 -1.02 21.99
C TYR A 317 -18.10 -2.24 21.07
N SER A 318 -19.20 -2.95 20.85
CA SER A 318 -19.22 -4.21 20.09
C SER A 318 -18.58 -4.12 18.70
N GLU A 319 -18.87 -3.05 17.95
CA GLU A 319 -18.39 -2.85 16.59
C GLU A 319 -16.97 -2.26 16.58
N LEU A 320 -16.70 -1.32 17.48
CA LEU A 320 -15.36 -0.76 17.65
C LEU A 320 -14.33 -1.81 18.06
N LEU A 321 -14.68 -2.74 18.96
CA LEU A 321 -13.80 -3.83 19.38
C LEU A 321 -13.53 -4.82 18.25
N LYS A 322 -14.52 -5.11 17.39
CA LYS A 322 -14.32 -5.94 16.20
C LYS A 322 -13.33 -5.27 15.24
N VAL A 323 -13.55 -4.01 14.88
CA VAL A 323 -12.68 -3.22 13.99
C VAL A 323 -11.27 -3.04 14.56
N ALA A 324 -11.17 -2.80 15.87
CA ALA A 324 -9.89 -2.68 16.53
C ALA A 324 -9.12 -4.01 16.57
N LEU A 325 -9.79 -5.12 16.87
CA LEU A 325 -9.17 -6.43 16.92
C LEU A 325 -8.72 -6.89 15.52
N THR A 326 -9.52 -6.63 14.48
CA THR A 326 -9.14 -6.92 13.09
C THR A 326 -7.98 -6.04 12.65
N GLY A 327 -8.01 -4.74 12.96
CA GLY A 327 -6.92 -3.81 12.65
C GLY A 327 -5.61 -4.17 13.36
N VAL A 328 -5.64 -4.55 14.64
CA VAL A 328 -4.46 -5.03 15.36
C VAL A 328 -3.97 -6.36 14.80
N THR A 329 -4.88 -7.32 14.53
CA THR A 329 -4.50 -8.61 13.94
C THR A 329 -3.90 -8.42 12.55
N PHE A 330 -4.39 -7.47 11.76
CA PHE A 330 -3.86 -7.14 10.44
C PHE A 330 -2.42 -6.63 10.48
N LEU A 331 -2.05 -5.85 11.51
CA LEU A 331 -0.66 -5.39 11.71
C LEU A 331 0.33 -6.54 11.91
N PHE A 332 -0.11 -7.65 12.52
CA PHE A 332 0.73 -8.82 12.76
C PHE A 332 0.62 -9.88 11.65
N ASN A 333 -0.58 -10.10 11.10
CA ASN A 333 -0.83 -11.09 10.06
C ASN A 333 -2.16 -10.86 9.31
N LYS A 334 -2.08 -10.31 8.09
CA LYS A 334 -3.24 -10.08 7.19
C LYS A 334 -4.13 -11.31 7.01
N ARG A 335 -3.54 -12.48 6.76
CA ARG A 335 -4.30 -13.74 6.53
C ARG A 335 -5.07 -14.18 7.78
N HIS A 336 -4.47 -13.99 8.96
CA HIS A 336 -5.12 -14.32 10.23
C HIS A 336 -6.26 -13.35 10.56
N ALA A 337 -6.14 -12.07 10.16
CA ALA A 337 -7.22 -11.10 10.28
C ALA A 337 -8.40 -11.49 9.38
N GLU A 338 -8.15 -11.85 8.12
CA GLU A 338 -9.16 -12.32 7.16
C GLU A 338 -9.87 -13.61 7.65
N GLN A 339 -9.11 -14.60 8.17
CA GLN A 339 -9.69 -15.84 8.70
C GLN A 339 -10.54 -15.60 9.97
N ARG A 340 -10.12 -14.71 10.86
CA ARG A 340 -10.89 -14.37 12.06
C ARG A 340 -12.22 -13.69 11.71
N ILE A 341 -12.24 -12.90 10.64
CA ILE A 341 -13.46 -12.29 10.10
C ILE A 341 -14.39 -13.37 9.54
N ALA A 342 -13.85 -14.34 8.81
CA ALA A 342 -14.64 -15.45 8.28
C ALA A 342 -15.28 -16.34 9.36
N HIS A 343 -14.62 -16.50 10.51
CA HIS A 343 -15.14 -17.26 11.67
C HIS A 343 -16.13 -16.49 12.56
N GLN A 344 -16.25 -15.17 12.39
CA GLN A 344 -17.23 -14.34 13.12
C GLN A 344 -18.59 -14.23 12.40
N LYS A 345 -18.72 -14.82 11.20
CA LYS A 345 -20.01 -15.15 10.57
C LYS A 345 -20.62 -16.38 11.24
#